data_AF-A0AAX3EMY0-F1
#
_entry.id   AF-A0AAX3EMY0-F1
#
_cell.length_a   1.000
_cell.length_b   1.000
_cell.length_c   1.000
_cell.angle_alpha   90.00
_cell.angle_beta   90.00
_cell.angle_gamma   90.00
#
_symmetry.space_group_name_H-M   'P 1'
#
loop_
_entity.id
_entity.type
_entity.pdbx_description
1 polymer ?
#
loop_
_entity_poly.entity_id
_entity_poly.type
_entity_poly.pdbx_seq_one_letter_code
_entity_poly.pdbx_strand_id
1 'polypeptide(L)'
;MNPSTDPDPYAGPGPDAAEPRHDVVCLRGGAGTGEWDEHQLDTLGARAWEPETGLALDVGGPPGQLDAWVQAASEALRESTAGPAHVLANGAAAYGAILLAARHPEQVKSMILGDPLVDTSTDGFVAALRQVRAPSLVIAAAPDIDADVSIAQCIAGGIGNGVFVIIDNATVPAHQSRSTSFNEWSRSFMKIAEGLHTVSQSLPTQLQEEPRA
;
A
#
# COMPACT_ATOMS: atom_id res chain seq x y z
N MET A 1 -40.83 -15.66 36.17
CA MET A 1 -40.47 -15.20 34.81
C MET A 1 -39.02 -15.61 34.60
N ASN A 2 -38.78 -16.73 33.91
CA ASN A 2 -37.43 -17.15 33.54
C ASN A 2 -37.11 -16.60 32.14
N PRO A 3 -35.94 -16.00 31.90
CA PRO A 3 -35.52 -15.66 30.55
C PRO A 3 -35.20 -16.94 29.77
N SER A 4 -35.75 -17.05 28.56
CA SER A 4 -35.50 -18.15 27.63
C SER A 4 -34.06 -18.07 27.13
N THR A 5 -33.26 -19.10 27.43
CA THR A 5 -31.93 -19.33 26.85
C THR A 5 -32.07 -20.23 25.62
N ASP A 6 -32.71 -19.71 24.57
CA ASP A 6 -32.56 -20.33 23.25
C ASP A 6 -31.42 -19.62 22.51
N PRO A 7 -30.38 -20.34 22.07
CA PRO A 7 -29.33 -19.76 21.25
C PRO A 7 -29.90 -19.36 19.89
N ASP A 8 -29.59 -18.13 19.46
CA ASP A 8 -29.99 -17.61 18.15
C ASP A 8 -29.42 -18.48 17.02
N PRO A 9 -30.26 -19.15 16.21
CA PRO A 9 -29.80 -19.99 15.10
C PRO A 9 -29.19 -19.18 13.95
N TYR A 10 -29.22 -17.85 14.01
CA TYR A 10 -28.60 -16.93 13.05
C TYR A 10 -27.33 -16.24 13.57
N ALA A 11 -26.78 -16.68 14.71
CA ALA A 11 -25.41 -16.36 15.08
C ALA A 11 -24.45 -17.08 14.12
N GLY A 12 -24.32 -16.53 12.90
CA GLY A 12 -23.25 -16.90 11.99
C GLY A 12 -21.89 -16.71 12.67
N PRO A 13 -20.84 -17.41 12.22
CA PRO A 13 -19.51 -17.14 12.72
C PRO A 13 -19.26 -15.64 12.60
N GLY A 14 -18.93 -14.99 13.73
CA GLY A 14 -18.49 -13.59 13.71
C GLY A 14 -17.37 -13.46 12.67
N PRO A 15 -17.17 -12.28 12.07
CA PRO A 15 -16.07 -12.08 11.15
C PRO A 15 -14.78 -12.22 11.96
N ASP A 16 -14.28 -13.45 12.04
CA ASP A 16 -12.90 -13.69 12.38
C ASP A 16 -12.14 -13.02 11.26
N ALA A 17 -11.64 -11.82 11.55
CA ALA A 17 -10.98 -10.97 10.60
C ALA A 17 -9.66 -11.64 10.28
N ALA A 18 -9.70 -12.66 9.42
CA ALA A 18 -8.53 -13.42 9.01
C ALA A 18 -7.45 -12.41 8.65
N GLU A 19 -6.38 -12.45 9.43
CA GLU A 19 -5.23 -11.57 9.28
C GLU A 19 -4.66 -11.74 7.87
N PRO A 20 -4.03 -10.68 7.31
CA PRO A 20 -3.38 -10.79 6.02
C PRO A 20 -2.40 -11.98 6.04
N ARG A 21 -2.52 -12.84 5.02
CA ARG A 21 -1.70 -14.04 4.89
C ARG A 21 -0.30 -13.72 4.36
N HIS A 22 -0.14 -12.55 3.76
CA HIS A 22 1.14 -12.03 3.26
C HIS A 22 1.66 -10.94 4.19
N ASP A 23 2.99 -10.85 4.29
CA ASP A 23 3.65 -9.86 5.13
C ASP A 23 3.26 -8.43 4.75
N VAL A 24 3.10 -7.57 5.76
CA VAL A 24 2.89 -6.12 5.57
C VAL A 24 4.20 -5.40 5.91
N VAL A 25 4.71 -4.61 4.97
CA VAL A 25 5.98 -3.89 5.12
C VAL A 25 5.77 -2.39 4.90
N CYS A 26 6.05 -1.60 5.93
CA CYS A 26 6.04 -0.14 5.91
C CYS A 26 7.40 0.37 5.43
N LEU A 27 7.49 0.85 4.19
CA LEU A 27 8.70 1.42 3.62
C LEU A 27 8.81 2.91 3.97
N ARG A 28 9.88 3.28 4.68
CA ARG A 28 10.10 4.68 5.06
C ARG A 28 10.99 5.42 4.08
N GLY A 29 10.73 6.73 3.96
CA GLY A 29 11.53 7.63 3.14
C GLY A 29 12.92 7.85 3.74
N GLY A 30 13.04 7.93 5.06
CA GLY A 30 14.32 8.13 5.75
C GLY A 30 14.33 7.53 7.15
N ALA A 31 15.49 7.60 7.80
CA ALA A 31 15.64 7.21 9.18
C ALA A 31 14.89 8.20 10.09
N GLY A 32 14.06 7.69 10.99
CA GLY A 32 13.21 8.50 11.87
C GLY A 32 12.81 7.74 13.13
N THR A 33 12.50 8.47 14.20
CA THR A 33 12.13 7.90 15.51
C THR A 33 10.99 6.90 15.37
N GLY A 34 11.12 5.73 16.00
CA GLY A 34 10.30 4.52 15.80
C GLY A 34 8.79 4.62 16.10
N GLU A 35 8.25 5.83 16.19
CA GLU A 35 6.84 6.13 16.46
C GLU A 35 6.06 6.49 15.18
N TRP A 36 6.72 6.77 14.05
CA TRP A 36 6.07 7.27 12.83
C TRP A 36 4.97 6.34 12.28
N ASP A 37 5.20 5.02 12.34
CA ASP A 37 4.26 4.00 11.87
C ASP A 37 3.69 3.14 13.02
N GLU A 38 3.85 3.53 14.29
CA GLU A 38 3.56 2.66 15.45
C GLU A 38 2.15 2.06 15.40
N HIS A 39 1.16 2.88 15.04
CA HIS A 39 -0.22 2.43 14.89
C HIS A 39 -0.40 1.39 13.77
N GLN A 40 0.36 1.51 12.68
CA GLN A 40 0.31 0.57 11.56
C GLN A 40 1.02 -0.73 11.92
N LEU A 41 2.17 -0.65 12.59
CA LEU A 41 2.92 -1.83 13.03
C LEU A 41 2.06 -2.73 13.93
N ASP A 42 1.39 -2.15 14.92
CA ASP A 42 0.53 -2.89 15.85
C ASP A 42 -0.78 -3.36 15.19
N THR A 43 -1.52 -2.45 14.53
CA THR A 43 -2.87 -2.78 14.03
C THR A 43 -2.86 -3.70 12.80
N LEU A 44 -1.82 -3.62 11.97
CA LEU A 44 -1.73 -4.37 10.72
C LEU A 44 -0.77 -5.56 10.81
N GLY A 45 -0.11 -5.77 11.96
CA GLY A 45 0.99 -6.74 12.07
C GLY A 45 2.16 -6.39 11.14
N ALA A 46 2.35 -5.11 10.84
CA ALA A 46 3.33 -4.66 9.87
C ALA A 46 4.73 -4.59 10.47
N ARG A 47 5.74 -4.64 9.61
CA ARG A 47 7.14 -4.37 9.96
C ARG A 47 7.61 -3.12 9.24
N ALA A 48 8.37 -2.28 9.92
CA ALA A 48 9.01 -1.15 9.28
C ALA A 48 10.30 -1.58 8.61
N TRP A 49 10.57 -1.00 7.44
CA TRP A 49 11.88 -0.97 6.83
C TRP A 49 12.32 0.49 6.68
N GLU A 50 13.55 0.75 7.11
CA GLU A 50 14.18 2.06 7.02
C GLU A 50 15.41 1.96 6.13
N PRO A 51 15.64 2.93 5.23
CA PRO A 51 16.87 2.98 4.48
C PRO A 51 18.04 3.33 5.41
N GLU A 52 19.25 2.86 5.06
CA GLU A 52 20.47 3.36 5.70
C GLU A 52 20.56 4.89 5.58
N THR A 53 21.27 5.54 6.52
CA THR A 53 21.30 7.02 6.61
C THR A 53 21.68 7.73 5.30
N GLY A 54 22.49 7.10 4.43
CA GLY A 54 22.88 7.64 3.13
C GLY A 54 21.83 7.49 2.00
N LEU A 55 20.74 6.76 2.25
CA LEU A 55 19.71 6.41 1.27
C LEU A 55 18.36 7.07 1.57
N ALA A 56 18.25 7.90 2.61
CA ALA A 56 17.03 8.61 2.92
C ALA A 56 16.57 9.50 1.75
N LEU A 57 15.36 9.24 1.25
CA LEU A 57 14.73 9.97 0.15
C LEU A 57 14.48 11.43 0.55
N ASP A 58 14.96 12.32 -0.30
CA ASP A 58 14.63 13.74 -0.28
C ASP A 58 14.04 14.15 -1.63
N VAL A 59 13.08 15.06 -1.60
CA VAL A 59 12.46 15.61 -2.80
C VAL A 59 13.50 16.50 -3.49
N GLY A 60 14.00 16.06 -4.65
CA GLY A 60 15.11 16.73 -5.33
C GLY A 60 16.51 16.32 -4.85
N GLY A 61 16.61 15.18 -4.15
CA GLY A 61 17.88 14.57 -3.77
C GLY A 61 18.78 14.22 -4.97
N PRO A 62 20.03 13.80 -4.72
CA PRO A 62 21.02 13.60 -5.77
C PRO A 62 20.58 12.52 -6.79
N PRO A 63 21.02 12.63 -8.06
CA PRO A 63 20.72 11.62 -9.08
C PRO A 63 21.13 10.21 -8.62
N GLY A 64 20.27 9.23 -8.86
CA GLY A 64 20.51 7.83 -8.51
C GLY A 64 20.21 7.46 -7.06
N GLN A 65 19.92 8.42 -6.16
CA GLN A 65 19.51 8.11 -4.78
C GLN A 65 18.24 7.27 -4.73
N LEU A 66 17.25 7.64 -5.54
CA LEU A 66 15.99 6.92 -5.65
C LEU A 66 16.20 5.49 -6.17
N ASP A 67 17.08 5.29 -7.15
CA ASP A 67 17.40 3.96 -7.65
C ASP A 67 18.09 3.09 -6.59
N ALA A 68 19.01 3.66 -5.83
CA ALA A 68 19.68 2.98 -4.74
C ALA A 68 18.71 2.61 -3.61
N TRP A 69 17.78 3.51 -3.26
CA TRP A 69 16.70 3.22 -2.29
C TRP A 69 15.82 2.07 -2.77
N VAL A 70 15.42 2.06 -4.05
CA VAL A 70 14.58 1.00 -4.63
C VAL A 70 15.29 -0.35 -4.60
N GLN A 71 16.59 -0.38 -4.91
CA GLN A 71 17.38 -1.61 -4.84
C GLN A 71 17.49 -2.13 -3.41
N ALA A 72 17.79 -1.25 -2.45
CA ALA A 72 17.88 -1.63 -1.04
C ALA A 72 16.53 -2.15 -0.49
N ALA A 73 15.41 -1.51 -0.85
CA ALA A 73 14.08 -1.96 -0.46
C ALA A 73 13.73 -3.33 -1.08
N SER A 74 14.06 -3.55 -2.35
CA SER A 74 13.89 -4.84 -3.06
C SER A 74 14.70 -5.96 -2.41
N GLU A 75 15.95 -5.69 -2.04
CA GLU A 75 16.79 -6.65 -1.30
C GLU A 75 16.19 -6.99 0.06
N ALA A 76 15.81 -5.98 0.84
CA ALA A 76 15.20 -6.19 2.15
C ALA A 76 13.89 -6.98 2.08
N LEU A 77 13.05 -6.74 1.07
CA LEU A 77 11.83 -7.53 0.88
C LEU A 77 12.14 -8.99 0.57
N ARG A 78 13.09 -9.26 -0.34
CA ARG A 78 13.51 -10.64 -0.65
C ARG A 78 14.04 -11.39 0.56
N GLU A 79 14.74 -10.70 1.46
CA GLU A 79 15.33 -11.31 2.66
C GLU A 79 14.33 -11.51 3.80
N SER A 80 13.36 -10.60 3.93
CA SER A 80 12.48 -10.54 5.10
C SER A 80 11.11 -11.19 4.89
N THR A 81 10.74 -11.51 3.65
CA THR A 81 9.40 -12.01 3.31
C THR A 81 9.45 -13.37 2.60
N ALA A 82 8.45 -14.21 2.84
CA ALA A 82 8.36 -15.54 2.21
C ALA A 82 7.81 -15.51 0.77
N GLY A 83 7.30 -14.35 0.33
CA GLY A 83 6.63 -14.16 -0.95
C GLY A 83 6.23 -12.70 -1.16
N PRO A 84 5.37 -12.39 -2.15
CA PRO A 84 4.97 -11.01 -2.41
C PRO A 84 4.32 -10.37 -1.18
N ALA A 85 4.74 -9.15 -0.83
CA ALA A 85 4.30 -8.45 0.37
C ALA A 85 3.28 -7.34 0.07
N HIS A 86 2.46 -7.00 1.06
CA HIS A 86 1.72 -5.75 1.06
C HIS A 86 2.66 -4.61 1.44
N VAL A 87 2.85 -3.66 0.52
CA VAL A 87 3.75 -2.52 0.73
C VAL A 87 2.94 -1.31 1.15
N LEU A 88 3.34 -0.66 2.25
CA LEU A 88 2.78 0.60 2.72
C LEU A 88 3.86 1.67 2.69
N ALA A 89 3.61 2.79 2.01
CA ALA A 89 4.56 3.89 1.92
C ALA A 89 3.84 5.23 2.05
N ASN A 90 4.41 6.14 2.85
CA ASN A 90 3.83 7.45 3.13
C ASN A 90 4.72 8.58 2.60
N GLY A 91 4.13 9.70 2.18
CA GLY A 91 4.88 10.91 1.81
C GLY A 91 5.91 10.65 0.70
N ALA A 92 7.17 11.02 0.96
CA ALA A 92 8.27 10.90 -0.01
C ALA A 92 8.61 9.45 -0.39
N ALA A 93 8.25 8.46 0.46
CA ALA A 93 8.49 7.04 0.15
C ALA A 93 7.60 6.53 -0.99
N ALA A 94 6.50 7.22 -1.30
CA ALA A 94 5.51 6.75 -2.27
C ALA A 94 6.10 6.53 -3.66
N TYR A 95 6.96 7.43 -4.15
CA TYR A 95 7.54 7.26 -5.48
C TYR A 95 8.55 6.10 -5.54
N GLY A 96 9.33 5.90 -4.48
CA GLY A 96 10.19 4.73 -4.33
C GLY A 96 9.38 3.43 -4.37
N ALA A 97 8.26 3.37 -3.65
CA ALA A 97 7.36 2.22 -3.66
C ALA A 97 6.73 1.96 -5.06
N ILE A 98 6.36 3.02 -5.79
CA ILE A 98 5.87 2.90 -7.17
C ILE A 98 6.94 2.29 -8.08
N LEU A 99 8.19 2.78 -7.99
CA LEU A 99 9.29 2.25 -8.81
C LEU A 99 9.65 0.81 -8.43
N LEU A 100 9.62 0.48 -7.14
CA LEU A 100 9.77 -0.88 -6.66
C LEU A 100 8.71 -1.81 -7.26
N ALA A 101 7.43 -1.44 -7.17
CA ALA A 101 6.33 -2.24 -7.71
C ALA A 101 6.35 -2.35 -9.25
N ALA A 102 6.85 -1.33 -9.94
CA ALA A 102 7.04 -1.34 -11.40
C ALA A 102 8.18 -2.26 -11.84
N ARG A 103 9.31 -2.24 -11.11
CA ARG A 103 10.55 -2.97 -11.46
C ARG A 103 10.59 -4.40 -10.92
N HIS A 104 9.94 -4.64 -9.79
CA HIS A 104 9.89 -5.91 -9.06
C HIS A 104 8.43 -6.33 -8.77
N PRO A 105 7.58 -6.46 -9.80
CA PRO A 105 6.16 -6.75 -9.62
C PRO A 105 5.90 -8.08 -8.90
N GLU A 106 6.85 -9.02 -8.93
CA GLU A 106 6.79 -10.30 -8.22
C GLU A 106 6.92 -10.17 -6.70
N GLN A 107 7.44 -9.05 -6.18
CA GLN A 107 7.65 -8.83 -4.75
C GLN A 107 6.49 -8.06 -4.10
N VAL A 108 5.61 -7.45 -4.88
CA VAL A 108 4.55 -6.56 -4.37
C VAL A 108 3.17 -7.18 -4.63
N LYS A 109 2.51 -7.61 -3.56
CA LYS A 109 1.15 -8.15 -3.59
C LYS A 109 0.11 -7.05 -3.82
N SER A 110 0.22 -5.98 -3.06
CA SER A 110 -0.56 -4.74 -3.20
C SER A 110 0.24 -3.58 -2.62
N MET A 111 -0.15 -2.37 -2.97
CA MET A 111 0.51 -1.15 -2.50
C MET A 111 -0.51 -0.22 -1.83
N ILE A 112 -0.15 0.37 -0.70
CA ILE A 112 -0.91 1.40 0.02
C ILE A 112 -0.04 2.65 0.10
N LEU A 113 -0.49 3.75 -0.49
CA LEU A 113 0.23 5.01 -0.57
C LEU A 113 -0.52 6.08 0.23
N GLY A 114 0.03 6.51 1.37
CA GLY A 114 -0.58 7.54 2.21
C GLY A 114 0.05 8.91 1.96
N ASP A 115 -0.78 9.90 1.65
CA ASP A 115 -0.39 11.30 1.45
C ASP A 115 0.87 11.44 0.58
N PRO A 116 0.86 10.89 -0.65
CA PRO A 116 2.05 10.81 -1.47
C PRO A 116 2.62 12.20 -1.78
N LEU A 117 3.93 12.36 -1.57
CA LEU A 117 4.67 13.57 -1.91
C LEU A 117 5.61 13.26 -3.07
N VAL A 118 5.19 13.60 -4.29
CA VAL A 118 5.88 13.24 -5.54
C VAL A 118 5.81 14.39 -6.53
N ASP A 119 6.93 14.69 -7.19
CA ASP A 119 6.94 15.53 -8.38
C ASP A 119 6.44 14.73 -9.58
N THR A 120 5.19 14.96 -9.97
CA THR A 120 4.55 14.26 -11.10
C THR A 120 5.12 14.68 -12.47
N SER A 121 5.96 15.71 -12.52
CA SER A 121 6.64 16.16 -13.75
C SER A 121 7.98 15.46 -13.99
N THR A 122 8.47 14.68 -13.02
CA THR A 122 9.71 13.91 -13.15
C THR A 122 9.64 12.94 -14.32
N ASP A 123 10.71 12.90 -15.13
CA ASP A 123 10.83 12.01 -16.27
C ASP A 123 10.60 10.54 -15.87
N GLY A 124 9.80 9.83 -16.67
CA GLY A 124 9.49 8.42 -16.43
C GLY A 124 8.39 8.15 -15.39
N PHE A 125 7.89 9.17 -14.66
CA PHE A 125 6.83 8.99 -13.65
C PHE A 125 5.59 8.28 -14.22
N VAL A 126 5.04 8.80 -15.33
CA VAL A 126 3.87 8.19 -16.00
C VAL A 126 4.16 6.78 -16.50
N ALA A 127 5.38 6.52 -16.97
CA ALA A 127 5.76 5.19 -17.43
C ALA A 127 5.83 4.19 -16.26
N ALA A 128 6.34 4.62 -15.10
CA ALA A 128 6.38 3.82 -13.89
C ALA A 128 4.97 3.43 -13.42
N LEU A 129 4.03 4.40 -13.33
CA LEU A 129 2.64 4.11 -12.93
C LEU A 129 1.98 3.04 -13.81
N ARG A 130 2.21 3.09 -15.13
CA ARG A 130 1.68 2.11 -16.09
C ARG A 130 2.29 0.72 -15.96
N GLN A 131 3.48 0.60 -15.37
CA GLN A 131 4.15 -0.66 -15.16
C GLN A 131 3.73 -1.35 -13.85
N VAL A 132 3.12 -0.62 -12.91
CA VAL A 132 2.61 -1.18 -11.66
C VAL A 132 1.48 -2.16 -11.97
N ARG A 133 1.70 -3.45 -11.64
CA ARG A 133 0.71 -4.53 -11.79
C ARG A 133 -0.09 -4.78 -10.51
N ALA A 134 0.51 -4.47 -9.36
CA ALA A 134 -0.10 -4.66 -8.06
C ALA A 134 -1.31 -3.72 -7.90
N PRO A 135 -2.46 -4.20 -7.38
CA PRO A 135 -3.53 -3.33 -6.93
C PRO A 135 -2.98 -2.28 -5.97
N SER A 136 -3.36 -1.02 -6.16
CA SER A 136 -2.84 0.09 -5.37
C SER A 136 -3.96 0.92 -4.75
N LEU A 137 -3.90 1.17 -3.44
CA LEU A 137 -4.73 2.14 -2.74
C LEU A 137 -3.92 3.40 -2.51
N VAL A 138 -4.47 4.55 -2.88
CA VAL A 138 -3.89 5.87 -2.60
C VAL A 138 -4.84 6.63 -1.69
N ILE A 139 -4.34 7.03 -0.53
CA ILE A 139 -5.09 7.71 0.52
C ILE A 139 -4.58 9.14 0.60
N ALA A 140 -5.50 10.12 0.60
CA ALA A 140 -5.19 11.52 0.89
C ALA A 140 -5.94 12.00 2.14
N ALA A 141 -5.25 12.71 3.02
CA ALA A 141 -5.84 13.49 4.08
C ALA A 141 -6.53 14.74 3.49
N ALA A 142 -7.78 15.00 3.88
CA ALA A 142 -8.45 16.25 3.59
C ALA A 142 -8.80 16.95 4.91
N PRO A 143 -7.98 17.91 5.39
CA PRO A 143 -8.30 18.66 6.60
C PRO A 143 -9.53 19.55 6.44
N ASP A 144 -9.81 19.97 5.21
CA ASP A 144 -10.97 20.75 4.78
C ASP A 144 -11.34 20.44 3.33
N ILE A 145 -12.38 21.10 2.81
CA ILE A 145 -12.92 20.86 1.46
C ILE A 145 -12.03 21.36 0.32
N ASP A 146 -11.09 22.26 0.62
CA ASP A 146 -10.19 22.88 -0.36
C ASP A 146 -8.82 22.18 -0.42
N ALA A 147 -8.63 21.11 0.35
CA ALA A 147 -7.41 20.32 0.38
C ALA A 147 -7.02 19.82 -1.02
N ASP A 148 -5.77 20.09 -1.43
CA ASP A 148 -5.25 19.60 -2.70
C ASP A 148 -4.94 18.10 -2.62
N VAL A 149 -5.73 17.32 -3.34
CA VAL A 149 -5.58 15.88 -3.46
C VAL A 149 -5.13 15.44 -4.86
N SER A 150 -4.70 16.39 -5.70
CA SER A 150 -4.40 16.16 -7.11
C SER A 150 -3.27 15.16 -7.34
N ILE A 151 -2.23 15.16 -6.50
CA ILE A 151 -1.12 14.18 -6.58
C ILE A 151 -1.65 12.77 -6.35
N ALA A 152 -2.45 12.57 -5.31
CA ALA A 152 -3.01 11.28 -4.96
C ALA A 152 -3.98 10.77 -6.05
N GLN A 153 -4.83 11.65 -6.59
CA GLN A 153 -5.70 11.35 -7.73
C GLN A 153 -4.90 10.99 -8.98
N CYS A 154 -3.83 11.72 -9.28
CA CYS A 154 -2.96 11.48 -10.42
C CYS A 154 -2.30 10.10 -10.35
N ILE A 155 -1.75 9.74 -9.18
CA ILE A 155 -1.12 8.43 -8.95
C ILE A 155 -2.14 7.31 -9.10
N ALA A 156 -3.30 7.42 -8.43
CA ALA A 156 -4.33 6.39 -8.50
C ALA A 156 -4.86 6.21 -9.93
N GLY A 157 -5.12 7.30 -10.65
CA GLY A 157 -5.60 7.26 -12.03
C GLY A 157 -4.55 6.77 -13.04
N GLY A 158 -3.26 6.86 -12.71
CA GLY A 158 -2.18 6.36 -13.56
C GLY A 158 -1.89 4.86 -13.42
N ILE A 159 -2.33 4.23 -12.32
CA ILE A 159 -2.15 2.80 -12.05
C ILE A 159 -3.39 2.05 -12.53
N GLY A 160 -3.21 0.99 -13.34
CA GLY A 160 -4.33 0.27 -13.96
C GLY A 160 -5.36 -0.29 -12.96
N ASN A 161 -4.90 -0.69 -11.77
CA ASN A 161 -5.72 -1.16 -10.64
C ASN A 161 -5.62 -0.20 -9.43
N GLY A 162 -5.60 1.11 -9.70
CA GLY A 162 -5.53 2.15 -8.68
C GLY A 162 -6.90 2.48 -8.09
N VAL A 163 -6.94 2.63 -6.77
CA VAL A 163 -8.10 3.09 -6.00
C VAL A 163 -7.68 4.35 -5.24
N PHE A 164 -8.54 5.37 -5.25
CA PHE A 164 -8.30 6.62 -4.54
C PHE A 164 -9.34 6.80 -3.43
N VAL A 165 -8.87 7.17 -2.24
CA VAL A 165 -9.71 7.46 -1.07
C VAL A 165 -9.26 8.77 -0.43
N ILE A 166 -10.23 9.55 0.03
CA ILE A 166 -10.03 10.72 0.87
C ILE A 166 -10.45 10.36 2.30
N ILE A 167 -9.65 10.77 3.28
CA ILE A 167 -10.04 10.76 4.70
C ILE A 167 -10.36 12.20 5.11
N ASP A 168 -11.65 12.49 5.24
CA ASP A 168 -12.14 13.80 5.65
C ASP A 168 -11.72 14.15 7.09
N ASN A 169 -11.50 15.43 7.34
CA ASN A 169 -11.08 15.97 8.63
C ASN A 169 -9.81 15.29 9.17
N ALA A 170 -8.89 14.95 8.27
CA ALA A 170 -7.57 14.41 8.58
C ALA A 170 -6.50 15.45 8.26
N THR A 171 -5.60 15.73 9.20
CA THR A 171 -4.40 16.52 8.90
C THR A 171 -3.34 15.62 8.29
N VAL A 172 -2.54 16.13 7.36
CA VAL A 172 -1.40 15.37 6.82
C VAL A 172 -0.38 15.14 7.95
N PRO A 173 0.09 13.90 8.17
CA PRO A 173 -0.28 12.70 7.42
C PRO A 173 -1.45 11.92 8.07
N ALA A 174 -2.34 11.39 7.23
CA ALA A 174 -3.55 10.67 7.62
C ALA A 174 -3.27 9.42 8.47
N HIS A 175 -2.17 8.72 8.22
CA HIS A 175 -1.80 7.52 8.99
C HIS A 175 -1.51 7.81 10.47
N GLN A 176 -1.20 9.06 10.82
CA GLN A 176 -1.06 9.51 12.21
C GLN A 176 -2.34 10.21 12.71
N SER A 177 -2.83 11.22 11.98
CA SER A 177 -3.95 12.04 12.45
C SER A 177 -5.27 11.29 12.52
N ARG A 178 -5.43 10.26 11.68
CA ARG A 178 -6.62 9.40 11.58
C ARG A 178 -6.20 7.94 11.41
N SER A 179 -5.26 7.48 12.25
CA SER A 179 -4.68 6.14 12.19
C SER A 179 -5.71 5.01 12.11
N THR A 180 -6.81 5.08 12.89
CA THR A 180 -7.89 4.10 12.82
C THR A 180 -8.54 4.03 11.43
N SER A 181 -8.94 5.17 10.86
CA SER A 181 -9.56 5.21 9.53
C SER A 181 -8.58 4.75 8.46
N PHE A 182 -7.31 5.17 8.54
CA PHE A 182 -6.25 4.75 7.64
C PHE A 182 -6.05 3.23 7.68
N ASN A 183 -5.99 2.64 8.88
CA ASN A 183 -5.78 1.22 9.08
C ASN A 183 -6.99 0.39 8.61
N GLU A 184 -8.21 0.86 8.81
CA GLU A 184 -9.42 0.18 8.30
C GLU A 184 -9.46 0.17 6.76
N TRP A 185 -9.15 1.29 6.12
CA TRP A 185 -9.01 1.34 4.66
C TRP A 185 -7.91 0.40 4.16
N SER A 186 -6.75 0.40 4.81
CA SER A 186 -5.61 -0.46 4.46
C SER A 186 -5.97 -1.93 4.60
N ARG A 187 -6.57 -2.33 5.73
CA ARG A 187 -6.98 -3.72 6.00
C ARG A 187 -8.05 -4.20 5.02
N SER A 188 -9.07 -3.39 4.78
CA SER A 188 -10.13 -3.71 3.81
C SER A 188 -9.54 -3.92 2.41
N PHE A 189 -8.63 -3.04 2.00
CA PHE A 189 -7.97 -3.13 0.70
C PHE A 189 -7.06 -4.37 0.57
N MET A 190 -6.25 -4.69 1.59
CA MET A 190 -5.41 -5.88 1.58
C MET A 190 -6.25 -7.15 1.40
N LYS A 191 -7.39 -7.27 2.11
CA LYS A 191 -8.33 -8.40 1.93
C LYS A 191 -8.85 -8.52 0.50
N ILE A 192 -9.19 -7.40 -0.14
CA ILE A 192 -9.61 -7.37 -1.55
C ILE A 192 -8.47 -7.85 -2.46
N ALA A 193 -7.25 -7.33 -2.25
CA ALA A 193 -6.08 -7.70 -3.05
C ALA A 193 -5.72 -9.19 -2.91
N GLU A 194 -5.83 -9.76 -1.70
CA GLU A 194 -5.65 -11.18 -1.47
C GLU A 194 -6.70 -12.01 -2.23
N GLY A 195 -7.97 -11.63 -2.13
CA GLY A 195 -9.06 -12.30 -2.84
C GLY A 195 -8.88 -12.27 -4.36
N LEU A 196 -8.49 -11.12 -4.93
CA LEU A 196 -8.20 -10.99 -6.36
C LEU A 196 -7.08 -11.93 -6.81
N HIS A 197 -6.02 -12.06 -6.01
CA HIS A 197 -4.91 -12.94 -6.34
C HIS A 197 -5.30 -14.43 -6.27
N THR A 198 -6.09 -14.83 -5.27
CA THR A 198 -6.62 -16.19 -5.20
C THR A 198 -7.47 -16.53 -6.42
N VAL A 199 -8.32 -15.60 -6.87
CA VAL A 199 -9.11 -15.78 -8.09
C VAL A 199 -8.20 -15.94 -9.32
N SER A 200 -7.18 -15.07 -9.46
CA SER A 200 -6.21 -15.17 -10.57
C SER A 200 -5.45 -16.50 -10.60
N GLN A 201 -5.09 -17.06 -9.45
CA GLN A 201 -4.40 -18.36 -9.36
C GLN A 201 -5.32 -19.55 -9.62
N SER A 202 -6.62 -19.40 -9.37
CA SER A 202 -7.64 -20.45 -9.54
C SER A 202 -8.21 -20.56 -10.96
N LEU A 203 -7.92 -19.59 -11.83
CA LEU A 203 -8.37 -19.61 -13.23
C LEU A 203 -7.62 -20.70 -14.01
N PRO A 204 -8.32 -21.69 -14.59
CA PRO A 204 -7.68 -22.72 -15.41
C PRO A 204 -7.03 -22.11 -16.67
N THR A 205 -5.84 -22.59 -17.02
CA THR A 205 -4.96 -22.13 -18.12
C THR A 205 -5.60 -22.09 -19.53
N GLN A 206 -6.85 -22.55 -19.69
CA GLN A 206 -7.51 -22.68 -21.00
C GLN A 206 -8.09 -21.39 -21.62
N LEU A 207 -7.87 -20.21 -21.03
CA LEU A 207 -8.30 -18.92 -21.61
C LEU A 207 -7.13 -18.01 -22.02
N GLN A 208 -5.88 -18.47 -21.99
CA GLN A 208 -4.71 -17.65 -22.34
C GLN A 208 -4.25 -17.77 -23.81
N GLU A 209 -4.87 -18.63 -24.63
CA GLU A 209 -4.53 -18.75 -26.05
C GLU A 209 -5.79 -18.78 -26.93
N GLU A 210 -6.21 -17.62 -27.43
CA GLU A 210 -6.74 -17.52 -28.79
C GLU A 210 -6.06 -16.36 -29.52
N PRO A 211 -5.20 -16.64 -30.52
CA PRO A 211 -4.74 -15.61 -31.43
C PRO A 211 -5.92 -15.21 -32.33
N ARG A 212 -6.31 -13.94 -32.30
CA ARG A 212 -7.14 -13.38 -33.38
C ARG A 212 -6.33 -13.46 -34.68
N ALA A 213 -6.78 -14.31 -35.58
CA ALA A 213 -6.43 -14.29 -37.00
C ALA A 213 -6.96 -13.02 -37.68
#